data_AF-A0A521N064-F1
#
_entry.id   AF-A0A521N064-F1
#
_cell.length_a   1.000
_cell.length_b   1.000
_cell.length_c   1.000
_cell.angle_alpha   90.00
_cell.angle_beta   90.00
_cell.angle_gamma   90.00
#
_symmetry.space_group_name_H-M   'P 1'
#
loop_
_entity.id
_entity.type
_entity.pdbx_description
1 polymer ?
#
loop_
_entity_poly.entity_id
_entity_poly.type
_entity_poly.pdbx_seq_one_letter_code
_entity_poly.pdbx_strand_id
1 'polypeptide(L)'
;MKKKFLTLFTLLGCIAVMAQSEPPKPPSKSERLKHVTEKINKEIHLTAAQKTKLEAAYSEFFDGMEKLRSKEGKPTAPPPPPPPANREAAEKLSAARDAKIKTVLNETQFRKYVAMEKSLRPPGPGNKEGKPLPPSAPKQ
;
A
#
# COMPACT_ATOMS: atom_id res chain seq x y z
N MET A 1 -17.63 68.65 12.40
CA MET A 1 -16.96 68.83 13.70
C MET A 1 -17.40 67.67 14.59
N LYS A 2 -16.61 66.84 15.29
CA LYS A 2 -15.18 66.72 15.60
C LYS A 2 -14.92 65.22 15.88
N LYS A 3 -13.80 64.71 15.38
CA LYS A 3 -13.22 63.38 15.70
C LYS A 3 -12.97 63.27 17.22
N LYS A 4 -13.09 62.07 17.81
CA LYS A 4 -12.04 61.43 18.64
C LYS A 4 -12.22 59.90 18.65
N PHE A 5 -11.15 59.23 18.23
CA PHE A 5 -10.83 57.83 18.42
C PHE A 5 -10.75 57.49 19.92
N LEU A 6 -11.13 56.26 20.31
CA LEU A 6 -10.39 55.53 21.34
C LEU A 6 -10.54 54.01 21.16
N THR A 7 -9.40 53.42 20.78
CA THR A 7 -9.02 52.02 20.65
C THR A 7 -9.30 51.19 21.91
N LEU A 8 -9.86 49.98 21.80
CA LEU A 8 -9.56 48.89 22.74
C LEU A 8 -9.95 47.49 22.24
N PHE A 9 -9.01 46.54 22.46
CA PHE A 9 -9.10 45.08 22.35
C PHE A 9 -9.07 44.42 20.96
N THR A 10 -7.91 44.51 20.31
CA THR A 10 -7.36 43.40 19.51
C THR A 10 -6.89 42.29 20.46
N LEU A 11 -7.71 41.25 20.64
CA LEU A 11 -7.28 40.01 21.32
C LEU A 11 -7.96 38.82 20.64
N LEU A 12 -7.13 37.84 20.26
CA LEU A 12 -7.36 36.40 20.13
C LEU A 12 -8.67 35.93 19.46
N GLY A 13 -8.64 35.07 18.46
CA GLY A 13 -7.60 34.10 18.15
C GLY A 13 -7.82 33.54 16.77
N CYS A 14 -6.69 33.21 16.14
CA CYS A 14 -6.64 32.33 15.00
C CYS A 14 -7.46 31.08 15.32
N ILE A 15 -8.63 30.96 14.71
CA ILE A 15 -9.30 29.67 14.56
C ILE A 15 -8.39 28.90 13.62
N ALA A 16 -7.40 28.22 14.21
CA ALA A 16 -6.69 27.15 13.54
C ALA A 16 -7.76 26.14 13.16
N VAL A 17 -8.13 26.15 11.89
CA VAL A 17 -8.82 25.04 11.24
C VAL A 17 -7.91 23.83 11.42
N MET A 18 -8.10 23.10 12.51
CA MET A 18 -7.71 21.72 12.62
C MET A 18 -8.63 20.98 11.64
N ALA A 19 -8.28 21.05 10.35
CA ALA A 19 -8.75 20.09 9.39
C ALA A 19 -8.31 18.73 9.96
N GLN A 20 -9.25 18.02 10.59
CA GLN A 20 -9.11 16.60 10.87
C GLN A 20 -8.92 15.95 9.52
N SER A 21 -7.66 15.82 9.09
CA SER A 21 -7.32 15.05 7.91
C SER A 21 -7.72 13.62 8.25
N GLU A 22 -8.85 13.19 7.70
CA GLU A 22 -9.27 11.81 7.74
C GLU A 22 -8.06 10.94 7.38
N PRO A 23 -7.81 9.83 8.11
CA PRO A 23 -6.71 8.95 7.78
C PRO A 23 -6.80 8.60 6.29
N PRO A 24 -5.70 8.75 5.51
CA PRO A 24 -5.75 8.59 4.07
C PRO A 24 -6.38 7.24 3.74
N LYS A 25 -7.47 7.29 2.96
CA LYS A 25 -8.24 6.11 2.59
C LYS A 25 -7.29 5.09 1.93
N PRO A 26 -7.39 3.80 2.27
CA PRO A 26 -6.59 2.78 1.60
C PRO A 26 -6.79 2.87 0.07
N PRO A 27 -5.70 2.78 -0.72
CA PRO A 27 -5.84 2.78 -2.17
C PRO A 27 -6.70 1.59 -2.60
N SER A 28 -7.65 1.86 -3.48
CA SER A 28 -8.54 0.87 -4.06
C SER A 28 -7.76 -0.21 -4.81
N LYS A 29 -8.38 -1.38 -5.04
CA LYS A 29 -7.79 -2.46 -5.84
C LYS A 29 -7.32 -1.96 -7.21
N SER A 30 -8.12 -1.11 -7.85
CA SER A 30 -7.81 -0.53 -9.16
C SER A 30 -6.57 0.36 -9.11
N GLU A 31 -6.45 1.23 -8.10
CA GLU A 31 -5.27 2.10 -7.93
C GLU A 31 -4.01 1.28 -7.64
N ARG A 32 -4.12 0.26 -6.79
CA ARG A 32 -3.01 -0.66 -6.51
C ARG A 32 -2.57 -1.41 -7.76
N LEU A 33 -3.53 -1.85 -8.58
CA LEU A 33 -3.26 -2.54 -9.83
C LEU A 33 -2.55 -1.63 -10.82
N LYS A 34 -3.06 -0.40 -11.02
CA LYS A 34 -2.41 0.61 -11.87
C LYS A 34 -0.98 0.88 -11.43
N HIS A 35 -0.78 1.14 -10.14
CA HIS A 35 0.55 1.43 -9.59
C HIS A 35 1.55 0.29 -9.86
N VAL A 36 1.15 -0.95 -9.60
CA VAL A 36 2.00 -2.12 -9.83
C VAL A 36 2.30 -2.29 -11.30
N THR A 37 1.28 -2.23 -12.16
CA THR A 37 1.44 -2.42 -13.59
C THR A 37 2.32 -1.32 -14.19
N GLU A 38 2.15 -0.07 -13.80
CA GLU A 38 2.98 1.05 -14.27
C GLU A 38 4.45 0.87 -13.84
N LYS A 39 4.68 0.50 -12.57
CA LYS A 39 6.03 0.29 -12.05
C LYS A 39 6.74 -0.87 -12.75
N ILE A 40 6.04 -1.99 -12.98
CA ILE A 40 6.59 -3.14 -13.72
C ILE A 40 6.84 -2.75 -15.19
N ASN A 41 5.90 -2.05 -15.82
CA ASN A 41 6.02 -1.65 -17.21
C ASN A 41 7.18 -0.67 -17.44
N LYS A 42 7.47 0.21 -16.48
CA LYS A 42 8.60 1.14 -16.53
C LYS A 42 9.96 0.45 -16.57
N GLU A 43 10.12 -0.69 -15.91
CA GLU A 43 11.41 -1.39 -15.78
C GLU A 43 11.59 -2.53 -16.82
N ILE A 44 10.49 -3.16 -17.21
CA ILE A 44 10.49 -4.41 -18.00
C ILE A 44 9.97 -4.19 -19.43
N HIS A 45 9.26 -3.08 -19.68
CA HIS A 45 8.62 -2.75 -20.96
C HIS A 45 7.76 -3.91 -21.50
N LEU A 46 6.56 -4.05 -20.94
CA LEU A 46 5.65 -5.14 -21.29
C LEU A 46 4.90 -4.83 -22.59
N THR A 47 4.63 -5.86 -23.38
CA THR A 47 3.68 -5.73 -24.49
C THR A 47 2.25 -5.56 -23.95
N ALA A 48 1.33 -5.04 -24.76
CA ALA A 48 -0.07 -4.89 -24.37
C ALA A 48 -0.69 -6.23 -23.89
N ALA A 49 -0.40 -7.33 -24.60
CA ALA A 49 -0.87 -8.66 -24.23
C ALA A 49 -0.28 -9.16 -22.90
N GLN A 50 1.01 -8.89 -22.65
CA GLN A 50 1.66 -9.22 -21.37
C GLN A 50 1.07 -8.39 -20.22
N LYS A 51 0.81 -7.10 -20.46
CA LYS A 51 0.21 -6.20 -19.49
C LYS A 51 -1.18 -6.68 -19.03
N THR A 52 -2.05 -7.09 -19.96
CA THR A 52 -3.38 -7.62 -19.61
C THR A 52 -3.29 -8.89 -18.75
N LYS A 53 -2.37 -9.81 -19.09
CA LYS A 53 -2.18 -11.04 -18.29
C LYS A 53 -1.56 -10.76 -16.92
N LEU A 54 -0.65 -9.79 -16.84
CA LEU A 54 -0.08 -9.31 -15.57
C LEU A 54 -1.17 -8.72 -14.67
N GLU A 55 -2.02 -7.85 -15.23
CA GLU A 55 -3.13 -7.24 -14.52
C GLU A 55 -4.11 -8.29 -13.97
N ALA A 56 -4.41 -9.32 -14.77
CA ALA A 56 -5.24 -10.45 -14.32
C ALA A 56 -4.59 -11.19 -13.14
N ALA A 57 -3.29 -11.53 -13.24
CA ALA A 57 -2.57 -12.23 -12.17
C ALA A 57 -2.53 -11.42 -10.85
N TYR A 58 -2.29 -10.11 -10.93
CA TYR A 58 -2.30 -9.23 -9.75
C TYR A 58 -3.70 -8.97 -9.21
N SER A 59 -4.71 -8.89 -10.07
CA SER A 59 -6.12 -8.76 -9.68
C SER A 59 -6.54 -9.92 -8.78
N GLU A 60 -6.24 -11.16 -9.19
CA GLU A 60 -6.51 -12.36 -8.39
C GLU A 60 -5.72 -12.40 -7.08
N PHE A 61 -4.44 -12.00 -7.12
CA PHE A 61 -3.62 -11.90 -5.92
C PHE A 61 -4.22 -10.94 -4.90
N PHE A 62 -4.68 -9.75 -5.34
CA PHE A 62 -5.31 -8.79 -4.45
C PHE A 62 -6.63 -9.30 -3.88
N ASP A 63 -7.44 -10.00 -4.66
CA ASP A 63 -8.68 -10.63 -4.16
C ASP A 63 -8.39 -11.71 -3.13
N GLY A 64 -7.38 -12.56 -3.37
CA GLY A 64 -6.95 -13.58 -2.42
C GLY A 64 -6.44 -12.97 -1.11
N MET A 65 -5.64 -11.92 -1.20
CA MET A 65 -5.13 -11.19 -0.04
C MET A 65 -6.24 -10.48 0.73
N GLU A 66 -7.24 -9.94 0.04
CA GLU A 66 -8.40 -9.32 0.69
C GLU A 66 -9.22 -10.36 1.45
N LYS A 67 -9.54 -11.49 0.81
CA LYS A 67 -10.22 -12.62 1.47
C LYS A 67 -9.45 -13.13 2.69
N LEU A 68 -8.13 -13.20 2.61
CA LEU A 68 -7.28 -13.61 3.74
C LEU A 68 -7.42 -12.63 4.91
N ARG A 69 -7.37 -11.31 4.65
CA ARG A 69 -7.58 -10.29 5.69
C ARG A 69 -8.98 -10.29 6.26
N SER A 70 -10.01 -10.46 5.42
CA SER A 70 -11.39 -10.56 5.88
C SER A 70 -11.59 -11.73 6.84
N LYS A 71 -10.94 -12.88 6.58
CA LYS A 71 -10.95 -14.05 7.48
C LYS A 71 -10.23 -13.81 8.80
N GLU A 72 -9.23 -12.94 8.82
CA GLU A 72 -8.46 -12.60 10.03
C GLU A 72 -9.16 -11.57 10.93
N GLY A 73 -10.30 -11.00 10.50
CA GLY A 73 -11.10 -10.06 11.28
C GLY A 73 -10.40 -8.72 11.59
N LYS A 74 -9.24 -8.45 10.98
CA LYS A 74 -8.49 -7.21 11.22
C LYS A 74 -9.07 -6.08 10.37
N PRO A 75 -9.45 -4.93 10.96
CA PRO A 75 -9.76 -3.73 10.20
C PRO A 75 -8.57 -3.39 9.30
N THR A 76 -8.83 -2.95 8.08
CA THR A 76 -7.80 -2.34 7.23
C THR A 76 -7.31 -1.08 7.92
N ALA A 77 -6.25 -1.20 8.73
CA ALA A 77 -5.53 -0.09 9.36
C ALA A 77 -5.10 0.93 8.29
N PRO A 78 -4.79 2.19 8.68
CA PRO A 78 -4.30 3.18 7.73
C PRO A 78 -3.08 2.65 6.95
N PRO A 79 -2.94 3.04 5.68
CA PRO A 79 -1.97 2.42 4.77
C PRO A 79 -0.51 2.64 5.20
N PRO A 80 0.39 1.66 4.94
CA PRO A 80 0.11 0.36 4.35
C PRO A 80 -0.60 -0.61 5.33
N PRO A 81 -1.51 -1.47 4.84
CA PRO A 81 -2.16 -2.46 5.69
C PRO A 81 -1.13 -3.40 6.31
N PRO A 82 -1.37 -3.89 7.54
CA PRO A 82 -0.44 -4.81 8.17
C PRO A 82 -0.29 -6.09 7.33
N PRO A 83 0.87 -6.76 7.40
CA PRO A 83 1.03 -8.07 6.81
C PRO A 83 -0.03 -9.03 7.38
N PRO A 84 -0.56 -9.95 6.55
CA PRO A 84 -1.51 -10.93 7.03
C PRO A 84 -0.87 -11.76 8.16
N ALA A 85 -1.70 -12.15 9.13
CA ALA A 85 -1.30 -13.02 10.22
C ALA A 85 -0.87 -14.40 9.68
N ASN A 86 -1.56 -14.89 8.64
CA ASN A 86 -1.21 -16.11 7.93
C ASN A 86 -0.22 -15.82 6.80
N ARG A 87 1.06 -15.71 7.17
CA ARG A 87 2.17 -15.48 6.21
C ARG A 87 2.27 -16.57 5.15
N GLU A 88 2.08 -17.84 5.54
CA GLU A 88 2.17 -18.97 4.60
C GLU A 88 1.09 -18.89 3.50
N ALA A 89 -0.15 -18.55 3.85
CA ALA A 89 -1.20 -18.35 2.87
C ALA A 89 -0.90 -17.19 1.91
N ALA A 90 -0.31 -16.11 2.42
CA ALA A 90 0.10 -14.95 1.61
C ALA A 90 1.27 -15.26 0.68
N GLU A 91 2.22 -16.08 1.13
CA GLU A 91 3.33 -16.58 0.33
C GLU A 91 2.82 -17.51 -0.77
N LYS A 92 1.87 -18.41 -0.47
CA LYS A 92 1.21 -19.26 -1.49
C LYS A 92 0.52 -18.43 -2.56
N LEU A 93 -0.20 -17.38 -2.18
CA LEU A 93 -0.82 -16.45 -3.14
C LEU A 93 0.22 -15.71 -3.98
N SER A 94 1.34 -15.30 -3.38
CA SER A 94 2.45 -14.65 -4.10
C SER A 94 3.10 -15.62 -5.10
N ALA A 95 3.40 -16.85 -4.69
CA ALA A 95 3.98 -17.88 -5.54
C ALA A 95 3.05 -18.26 -6.70
N ALA A 96 1.73 -18.35 -6.45
CA ALA A 96 0.75 -18.60 -7.51
C ALA A 96 0.72 -17.47 -8.54
N ARG A 97 0.79 -16.21 -8.10
CA ARG A 97 0.91 -15.05 -8.99
C ARG A 97 2.21 -15.11 -9.80
N ASP A 98 3.33 -15.40 -9.16
CA ASP A 98 4.64 -15.44 -9.83
C ASP A 98 4.72 -16.56 -10.86
N ALA A 99 4.13 -17.72 -10.57
CA ALA A 99 4.00 -18.81 -11.53
C ALA A 99 3.21 -18.38 -12.77
N LYS A 100 2.09 -17.66 -12.60
CA LYS A 100 1.32 -17.10 -13.73
C LYS A 100 2.12 -16.06 -14.50
N ILE A 101 2.88 -15.21 -13.83
CA ILE A 101 3.70 -14.18 -14.49
C ILE A 101 4.85 -14.80 -15.26
N LYS A 102 5.46 -15.88 -14.74
CA LYS A 102 6.54 -16.62 -15.41
C LYS A 102 6.11 -17.21 -16.76
N THR A 103 4.84 -17.59 -16.93
CA THR A 103 4.34 -18.10 -18.22
C THR A 103 4.07 -16.99 -19.25
N VAL A 104 4.03 -15.73 -18.81
CA VAL A 104 3.71 -14.55 -19.63
C VAL A 104 4.98 -13.80 -20.04
N LEU A 105 5.96 -13.76 -19.16
CA LEU A 105 7.23 -13.06 -19.37
C LEU A 105 8.28 -14.01 -19.94
N ASN A 106 9.19 -13.48 -20.76
CA ASN A 106 10.40 -14.23 -21.09
C ASN A 106 11.37 -14.28 -19.89
N GLU A 107 12.43 -15.08 -19.97
CA GLU A 107 13.33 -15.31 -18.84
C GLU A 107 14.00 -14.01 -18.33
N THR A 108 14.47 -13.16 -19.24
CA THR A 108 15.09 -11.87 -18.90
C THR A 108 14.11 -10.94 -18.20
N GLN A 109 12.89 -10.85 -18.71
CA GLN A 109 11.82 -10.06 -18.11
C GLN A 109 11.43 -10.62 -16.74
N PHE A 110 11.33 -11.94 -16.59
CA PHE A 110 10.99 -12.57 -15.32
C PHE A 110 12.08 -12.37 -14.26
N ARG A 111 13.37 -12.41 -14.61
CA ARG A 111 14.47 -12.11 -13.68
C ARG A 111 14.39 -10.67 -13.14
N LYS A 112 14.12 -9.70 -14.02
CA LYS A 112 13.88 -8.30 -13.61
C LYS A 112 12.66 -8.18 -12.70
N TYR A 113 11.59 -8.89 -13.05
CA TYR A 113 10.37 -8.94 -12.24
C TYR A 113 10.65 -9.42 -10.82
N VAL A 114 11.33 -10.56 -10.65
CA VAL A 114 11.66 -11.11 -9.32
C VAL A 114 12.53 -10.16 -8.50
N ALA A 115 13.49 -9.49 -9.14
CA ALA A 115 14.34 -8.51 -8.46
C ALA A 115 13.53 -7.31 -7.92
N MET A 116 12.54 -6.84 -8.67
CA MET A 116 11.74 -5.68 -8.28
C MET A 116 10.48 -6.03 -7.46
N GLU A 117 10.04 -7.27 -7.44
CA GLU A 117 8.81 -7.73 -6.79
C GLU A 117 8.81 -7.44 -5.28
N LYS A 118 9.99 -7.51 -4.64
CA LYS A 118 10.20 -7.08 -3.25
C LYS A 118 9.93 -5.59 -3.03
N SER A 119 10.25 -4.73 -4.01
CA SER A 119 9.97 -3.28 -3.95
C SER A 119 8.50 -2.91 -4.16
N LEU A 120 7.68 -3.88 -4.59
CA LEU A 120 6.24 -3.72 -4.77
C LEU A 120 5.46 -4.12 -3.51
N ARG A 121 6.10 -4.84 -2.57
CA ARG A 121 5.49 -5.13 -1.29
C ARG A 121 5.44 -3.87 -0.42
N PRO A 122 4.35 -3.67 0.33
CA PRO A 122 4.34 -2.64 1.35
C PRO A 122 5.46 -2.91 2.38
N PRO A 123 6.12 -1.86 2.90
CA PRO A 123 7.10 -2.01 3.96
C PRO A 123 6.42 -2.66 5.18
N GLY A 124 7.06 -3.70 5.72
CA GLY A 124 6.55 -4.37 6.91
C GLY A 124 6.56 -3.45 8.14
N PRO A 125 5.71 -3.72 9.14
CA PRO A 125 5.75 -3.03 10.44
C PRO A 125 7.08 -3.39 11.11
N GLY A 126 8.07 -2.51 11.00
CA GLY A 126 9.41 -2.73 11.55
C GLY A 126 10.50 -1.93 10.85
N ASN A 127 10.31 -1.50 9.60
CA ASN A 127 11.28 -0.68 8.87
C ASN A 127 10.79 0.76 8.69
N LYS A 128 10.35 1.38 9.78
CA LYS A 128 10.34 2.84 9.92
C LYS A 128 11.47 3.17 10.90
N GLU A 129 12.64 3.48 10.36
CA GLU A 129 13.67 4.32 10.98
C GLU A 129 13.92 4.07 12.49
N GLY A 130 14.79 3.10 12.80
CA GLY A 130 15.69 3.20 13.97
C GLY A 130 15.11 3.08 15.38
N LYS A 131 13.89 2.59 15.61
CA LYS A 131 13.42 2.25 16.98
C LYS A 131 13.33 0.74 17.17
N PRO A 132 13.89 0.17 18.28
CA PRO A 132 13.80 -1.25 18.55
C PRO A 132 12.33 -1.68 18.62
N LEU A 133 12.02 -2.82 17.99
CA LEU A 133 10.71 -3.45 18.11
C LEU A 133 10.42 -3.67 19.61
N PRO A 134 9.24 -3.28 20.14
CA PRO A 134 8.84 -3.75 21.45
C PRO A 134 8.79 -5.29 21.41
N PRO A 135 9.26 -5.98 22.46
CA PRO A 135 9.31 -7.43 22.50
C PRO A 135 7.91 -7.98 22.20
N SER A 136 7.86 -8.93 21.28
CA SER A 136 6.62 -9.63 20.94
C SER A 136 6.02 -10.19 22.21
N ALA A 137 4.80 -9.78 22.54
CA ALA A 137 4.11 -10.29 23.72
C ALA A 137 4.10 -11.82 23.69
N PRO A 138 4.42 -12.49 24.80
CA PRO A 138 4.43 -13.95 24.84
C PRO A 138 3.04 -14.46 24.52
N LYS A 139 2.97 -15.45 23.64
CA LYS A 139 1.75 -16.20 23.36
C LYS A 139 1.23 -16.75 24.69
N GLN A 140 0.00 -16.40 25.05
CA GLN A 140 -0.76 -17.09 26.10
C GLN A 140 -1.20 -18.47 25.62
#